data_AF-O42826-F1
#
_entry.id   AF-O42826-F1
#
_cell.length_a   1.000
_cell.length_b   1.000
_cell.length_c   1.000
_cell.angle_alpha   90.00
_cell.angle_beta   90.00
_cell.angle_gamma   90.00
#
_symmetry.space_group_name_H-M   'P 1'
#
loop_
_entity.id
_entity.type
_entity.pdbx_description
1 polymer ?
#
loop_
_entity_poly.entity_id
_entity_poly.type
_entity_poly.pdbx_seq_one_letter_code
_entity_poly.pdbx_strand_id
1 'polypeptide(L)'
;MNHFSKFSVTKRLLILEVLFSAISFGISIYIKVFGRSSIVTFFLLCFHLVPNALFLFPWTIITTSFVDANVFTLLSSILILSVYGVEIERSWGHKEYLLFCQFLTVIPNIAVLIPCFIAYKITDSHYLLVAIIQSTTAIQAGILTAWYQLYSCKKEESSNKFLCPLSKYLIYLFLSIHLFYVFQSFPWTYFCLAVSGTCISELYVLFVHPVVQELFHLESHTQLPI
;
A
#
# COMPACT_ATOMS: atom_id res chain seq x y z
N MET A 1 16.68 -20.09 -4.98
CA MET A 1 15.28 -20.24 -4.53
C MET A 1 15.11 -20.35 -3.00
N ASN A 2 16.14 -20.63 -2.20
CA ASN A 2 16.01 -20.70 -0.72
C ASN A 2 15.92 -19.33 0.01
N HIS A 3 16.13 -18.21 -0.68
CA HIS A 3 16.08 -16.89 -0.04
C HIS A 3 14.66 -16.54 0.45
N PHE A 4 13.62 -16.97 -0.26
CA PHE A 4 12.23 -16.62 0.07
C PHE A 4 11.62 -17.40 1.23
N SER A 5 12.16 -18.57 1.62
CA SER A 5 11.51 -19.39 2.66
C SER A 5 11.52 -18.73 4.05
N LYS A 6 12.47 -17.81 4.29
CA LYS A 6 12.57 -17.05 5.54
C LYS A 6 11.60 -15.87 5.63
N PHE A 7 11.12 -15.33 4.50
CA PHE A 7 10.31 -14.10 4.45
C PHE A 7 8.82 -14.42 4.33
N SER A 8 8.26 -14.84 5.46
CA SER A 8 6.90 -15.36 5.51
C SER A 8 5.83 -14.29 5.26
N VAL A 9 6.09 -13.04 5.64
CA VAL A 9 5.06 -11.97 5.58
C VAL A 9 4.93 -11.46 4.15
N THR A 10 6.02 -11.07 3.50
CA THR A 10 5.99 -10.59 2.12
C THR A 10 5.36 -11.61 1.17
N LYS A 11 5.69 -12.90 1.35
CA LYS A 11 5.06 -13.98 0.56
C LYS A 11 3.55 -14.07 0.78
N ARG A 12 3.09 -13.96 2.03
CA ARG A 12 1.65 -13.98 2.34
C ARG A 12 0.93 -12.77 1.76
N LEU A 13 1.53 -11.58 1.83
CA LEU A 13 0.98 -10.36 1.23
C LEU A 13 0.86 -10.49 -0.29
N LEU A 14 1.90 -10.96 -0.97
CA LEU A 14 1.88 -11.21 -2.42
C LEU A 14 0.79 -12.22 -2.81
N ILE A 15 0.66 -13.33 -2.09
CA ILE A 15 -0.38 -14.33 -2.36
C ILE A 15 -1.77 -13.72 -2.17
N LEU A 16 -1.97 -13.01 -1.06
CA LEU A 16 -3.25 -12.38 -0.75
C LEU A 16 -3.63 -11.35 -1.82
N GLU A 17 -2.68 -10.52 -2.24
CA GLU A 17 -2.86 -9.53 -3.28
C GLU A 17 -3.24 -10.14 -4.63
N VAL A 18 -2.50 -11.17 -5.08
CA VAL A 18 -2.78 -11.87 -6.34
C VAL A 18 -4.16 -12.53 -6.28
N LEU A 19 -4.51 -13.17 -5.16
CA LEU A 19 -5.82 -13.81 -4.99
C LEU A 19 -6.95 -12.79 -5.01
N PHE A 20 -6.83 -11.70 -4.25
CA PHE A 20 -7.88 -10.68 -4.15
C PHE A 20 -8.06 -9.94 -5.47
N SER A 21 -6.96 -9.61 -6.15
CA SER A 21 -7.00 -9.01 -7.49
C SER A 21 -7.61 -9.97 -8.52
N ALA A 22 -7.27 -11.27 -8.48
CA ALA A 22 -7.86 -12.27 -9.38
C ALA A 22 -9.37 -12.46 -9.14
N ILE A 23 -9.80 -12.50 -7.88
CA ILE A 23 -11.23 -12.59 -7.52
C ILE A 23 -11.98 -11.34 -8.01
N SER A 24 -11.46 -10.15 -7.72
CA SER A 24 -12.06 -8.88 -8.18
C SER A 24 -12.15 -8.79 -9.70
N PHE A 25 -11.10 -9.22 -10.40
CA PHE A 25 -11.07 -9.27 -11.86
C PHE A 25 -12.10 -10.25 -12.42
N GLY A 26 -12.20 -11.45 -11.84
CA GLY A 26 -13.20 -12.45 -12.21
C GLY A 26 -14.64 -11.96 -12.03
N ILE A 27 -14.93 -11.30 -10.90
CA ILE A 27 -16.22 -10.66 -10.63
C ILE A 27 -16.51 -9.56 -11.66
N SER A 28 -15.52 -8.73 -11.98
CA SER A 28 -15.66 -7.65 -12.96
C SER A 28 -15.94 -8.16 -14.37
N ILE A 29 -15.31 -9.27 -14.78
CA ILE A 29 -15.62 -9.96 -16.05
C ILE A 29 -17.04 -10.51 -16.02
N TYR A 30 -17.43 -11.18 -14.94
CA TYR A 30 -18.77 -11.75 -14.80
C TYR A 30 -19.86 -10.68 -14.98
N ILE A 31 -19.71 -9.52 -14.33
CA ILE A 31 -20.65 -8.40 -14.47
C ILE A 31 -20.72 -7.89 -15.92
N LYS A 32 -19.58 -7.83 -16.61
CA LYS A 32 -19.52 -7.38 -18.02
C LYS A 32 -20.21 -8.36 -18.97
N VAL A 33 -20.13 -9.67 -18.71
CA VAL A 33 -20.67 -10.72 -19.58
C VAL A 33 -22.15 -11.02 -19.29
N PHE A 34 -22.51 -11.19 -18.02
CA PHE A 34 -23.84 -11.63 -17.59
C PHE A 34 -24.74 -10.48 -17.12
N GLY A 35 -24.21 -9.26 -17.05
CA GLY A 35 -24.90 -8.09 -16.54
C GLY A 35 -24.77 -7.91 -15.03
N ARG A 36 -25.31 -6.80 -14.53
CA ARG A 36 -25.29 -6.45 -13.11
C ARG A 36 -26.37 -7.22 -12.35
N SER A 37 -25.95 -7.95 -11.32
CA SER A 37 -26.85 -8.49 -10.30
C SER A 37 -26.52 -7.86 -8.95
N SER A 38 -27.54 -7.65 -8.10
CA SER A 38 -27.38 -7.10 -6.76
C SER A 38 -26.40 -7.91 -5.91
N ILE A 39 -26.45 -9.25 -6.03
CA ILE A 39 -25.57 -10.14 -5.26
C ILE A 39 -24.10 -9.98 -5.66
N VAL A 40 -23.82 -9.86 -6.96
CA VAL A 40 -22.45 -9.76 -7.47
C VAL A 40 -21.87 -8.37 -7.18
N THR A 41 -22.71 -7.34 -7.25
CA THR A 41 -22.33 -5.98 -6.87
C THR A 41 -22.01 -5.91 -5.37
N PHE A 42 -22.78 -6.59 -4.52
CA PHE A 42 -22.50 -6.70 -3.08
C PHE A 42 -21.12 -7.32 -2.82
N PHE A 43 -20.78 -8.43 -3.49
CA PHE A 43 -19.45 -9.03 -3.36
C PHE A 43 -18.34 -8.07 -3.79
N LEU A 44 -18.53 -7.33 -4.88
CA LEU A 44 -17.58 -6.31 -5.33
C LEU A 44 -17.38 -5.24 -4.25
N LEU A 45 -18.45 -4.74 -3.64
CA LEU A 45 -18.39 -3.72 -2.57
C LEU A 45 -17.73 -4.24 -1.29
N CYS A 46 -17.63 -5.56 -1.08
CA CYS A 46 -16.91 -6.12 0.06
C CYS A 46 -15.39 -6.04 -0.07
N PHE A 47 -14.86 -5.94 -1.29
CA PHE A 47 -13.42 -5.85 -1.55
C PHE A 47 -12.94 -4.43 -1.80
N HIS A 48 -13.80 -3.60 -2.38
CA HIS A 48 -13.45 -2.27 -2.85
C HIS A 48 -13.95 -1.18 -1.93
N LEU A 49 -13.13 -0.16 -1.74
CA LEU A 49 -13.49 0.99 -0.91
C LEU A 49 -14.36 1.94 -1.72
N VAL A 50 -15.61 2.11 -1.28
CA VAL A 50 -16.56 3.09 -1.83
C VAL A 50 -16.97 4.04 -0.70
N PRO A 51 -16.70 5.36 -0.78
CA PRO A 51 -16.92 6.29 0.32
C PRO A 51 -18.35 6.26 0.89
N ASN A 52 -19.37 6.13 0.05
CA ASN A 52 -20.77 6.06 0.49
C ASN A 52 -21.11 4.73 1.21
N ALA A 53 -20.43 3.64 0.86
CA ALA A 53 -20.68 2.31 1.44
C ALA A 53 -19.76 1.99 2.63
N LEU A 54 -18.87 2.92 3.00
CA LEU A 54 -17.88 2.74 4.05
C LEU A 54 -18.50 2.33 5.39
N PHE A 55 -19.63 2.96 5.77
CA PHE A 55 -20.32 2.66 7.02
C PHE A 55 -20.91 1.24 7.05
N LEU A 56 -21.23 0.67 5.89
CA LEU A 56 -21.73 -0.70 5.77
C LEU A 56 -20.59 -1.72 5.75
N PHE A 57 -19.46 -1.36 5.15
CA PHE A 57 -18.32 -2.26 4.93
C PHE A 57 -17.00 -1.61 5.40
N PRO A 58 -16.81 -1.38 6.71
CA PRO A 58 -15.63 -0.66 7.23
C PRO A 58 -14.30 -1.40 6.97
N TRP A 59 -14.34 -2.73 6.85
CA TRP A 59 -13.16 -3.53 6.52
C TRP A 59 -12.61 -3.25 5.12
N THR A 60 -13.37 -2.58 4.24
CA THR A 60 -12.90 -2.18 2.91
C THR A 60 -11.70 -1.22 2.96
N ILE A 61 -11.51 -0.52 4.09
CA ILE A 61 -10.31 0.27 4.38
C ILE A 61 -9.05 -0.61 4.33
N ILE A 62 -9.14 -1.89 4.70
CA ILE A 62 -7.99 -2.79 4.68
C ILE A 62 -7.94 -3.58 3.38
N THR A 63 -9.08 -4.16 2.96
CA THR A 63 -9.09 -5.08 1.81
C THR A 63 -8.73 -4.40 0.50
N THR A 64 -9.07 -3.12 0.36
CA THR A 64 -8.83 -2.37 -0.89
C THR A 64 -7.34 -2.19 -1.21
N SER A 65 -6.48 -2.21 -0.18
CA SER A 65 -5.03 -2.11 -0.34
C SER A 65 -4.39 -3.34 -0.96
N PHE A 66 -5.15 -4.42 -1.15
CA PHE A 66 -4.68 -5.67 -1.73
C PHE A 66 -5.37 -6.00 -3.06
N VAL A 67 -6.08 -5.03 -3.65
CA VAL A 67 -6.80 -5.21 -4.90
C VAL A 67 -6.33 -4.16 -5.89
N ASP A 68 -5.78 -4.60 -7.02
CA ASP A 68 -5.44 -3.75 -8.14
C ASP A 68 -6.38 -3.95 -9.32
N ALA A 69 -6.82 -2.83 -9.92
CA ALA A 69 -7.66 -2.84 -11.13
C ALA A 69 -6.88 -3.17 -12.40
N ASN A 70 -5.57 -2.89 -12.39
CA ASN A 70 -4.75 -2.85 -13.58
C ASN A 70 -3.62 -3.88 -13.47
N VAL A 71 -3.44 -4.68 -14.53
CA VAL A 71 -2.33 -5.64 -14.63
C VAL A 71 -0.98 -4.95 -14.47
N PHE A 72 -0.83 -3.70 -14.93
CA PHE A 72 0.43 -2.97 -14.76
C PHE A 72 0.68 -2.56 -13.30
N THR A 73 -0.35 -2.17 -12.54
CA THR A 73 -0.17 -1.84 -11.12
C THR A 73 0.06 -3.10 -10.29
N LEU A 74 -0.60 -4.20 -10.63
CA LEU A 74 -0.36 -5.53 -10.05
C LEU A 74 1.05 -6.06 -10.37
N LEU A 75 1.56 -5.83 -11.58
CA LEU A 75 2.93 -6.24 -11.90
C LEU A 75 3.95 -5.38 -11.14
N SER A 76 3.68 -4.08 -11.03
CA SER A 76 4.49 -3.14 -10.24
C SER A 76 4.55 -3.54 -8.77
N SER A 77 3.42 -3.87 -8.14
CA SER A 77 3.40 -4.33 -6.75
C SER A 77 4.18 -5.62 -6.56
N ILE A 78 3.97 -6.62 -7.43
CA ILE A 78 4.70 -7.89 -7.33
C ILE A 78 6.21 -7.64 -7.38
N LEU A 79 6.67 -6.78 -8.29
CA LEU A 79 8.08 -6.40 -8.38
C LEU A 79 8.56 -5.66 -7.13
N ILE A 80 7.83 -4.65 -6.68
CA ILE A 80 8.22 -3.81 -5.53
C ILE A 80 8.25 -4.61 -4.24
N LEU A 81 7.21 -5.41 -3.95
CA LEU A 81 7.16 -6.25 -2.75
C LEU A 81 8.23 -7.35 -2.81
N SER A 82 8.44 -8.00 -3.96
CA SER A 82 9.41 -9.09 -4.07
C SER A 82 10.86 -8.63 -3.94
N VAL A 83 11.18 -7.41 -4.39
CA VAL A 83 12.54 -6.86 -4.33
C VAL A 83 12.74 -6.04 -3.06
N TYR A 84 11.93 -5.01 -2.83
CA TYR A 84 12.13 -4.06 -1.74
C TYR A 84 11.45 -4.50 -0.45
N GLY A 85 10.27 -5.12 -0.52
CA GLY A 85 9.56 -5.64 0.65
C GLY A 85 10.37 -6.70 1.39
N VAL A 86 10.97 -7.64 0.66
CA VAL A 86 11.90 -8.66 1.22
C VAL A 86 13.09 -8.02 1.92
N GLU A 87 13.67 -6.97 1.34
CA GLU A 87 14.83 -6.28 1.92
C GLU A 87 14.49 -5.53 3.20
N ILE A 88 13.28 -4.97 3.30
CA ILE A 88 12.80 -4.33 4.53
C ILE A 88 12.48 -5.38 5.59
N GLU A 89 11.73 -6.44 5.24
CA GLU A 89 11.40 -7.55 6.17
C GLU A 89 12.67 -8.19 6.74
N ARG A 90 13.74 -8.27 5.94
CA ARG A 90 15.07 -8.73 6.37
C ARG A 90 15.73 -7.79 7.37
N SER A 91 15.53 -6.48 7.23
CA SER A 91 16.19 -5.48 8.07
C SER A 91 15.45 -5.18 9.37
N TRP A 92 14.11 -5.22 9.36
CA TRP A 92 13.25 -4.87 10.51
C TRP A 92 12.70 -6.11 11.23
N GLY A 93 12.76 -7.27 10.59
CA GLY A 93 12.08 -8.47 11.05
C GLY A 93 10.60 -8.48 10.70
N HIS A 94 10.00 -9.66 10.79
CA HIS A 94 8.63 -9.90 10.33
C HIS A 94 7.55 -9.17 11.15
N LYS A 95 7.74 -9.03 12.47
CA LYS A 95 6.76 -8.35 13.35
C LYS A 95 6.62 -6.87 12.99
N GLU A 96 7.75 -6.17 12.89
CA GLU A 96 7.76 -4.75 12.55
C GLU A 96 7.30 -4.51 11.11
N TYR A 97 7.78 -5.31 10.16
CA TYR A 97 7.37 -5.17 8.77
C TYR A 97 5.85 -5.34 8.60
N LEU A 98 5.24 -6.28 9.33
CA LEU A 98 3.79 -6.43 9.33
C LEU A 98 3.09 -5.19 9.90
N LEU A 99 3.58 -4.63 11.01
CA LEU A 99 3.05 -3.40 11.60
C LEU A 99 3.15 -2.24 10.60
N PHE A 100 4.29 -2.07 9.94
CA PHE A 100 4.48 -1.07 8.89
C PHE A 100 3.47 -1.22 7.75
N CYS A 101 3.26 -2.44 7.25
CA CYS A 101 2.25 -2.69 6.23
C CYS A 101 0.83 -2.36 6.72
N GLN A 102 0.50 -2.62 7.99
CA GLN A 102 -0.80 -2.24 8.56
C GLN A 102 -0.99 -0.71 8.54
N PHE A 103 0.04 0.06 8.91
CA PHE A 103 0.00 1.53 8.82
C PHE A 103 -0.24 2.00 7.38
N LEU A 104 0.46 1.41 6.40
CA LEU A 104 0.31 1.73 4.98
C LEU A 104 -1.03 1.29 4.37
N THR A 105 -1.74 0.34 4.99
CA THR A 105 -3.08 -0.05 4.55
C THR A 105 -4.16 0.88 5.12
N VAL A 106 -4.14 1.14 6.43
CA VAL A 106 -5.25 1.83 7.10
C VAL A 106 -5.17 3.34 6.90
N ILE A 107 -4.02 3.95 7.17
CA ILE A 107 -3.92 5.41 7.26
C ILE A 107 -4.05 6.08 5.88
N PRO A 108 -3.35 5.63 4.81
CA PRO A 108 -3.51 6.20 3.47
C PRO A 108 -4.95 6.13 2.96
N ASN A 109 -5.65 5.02 3.19
CA ASN A 109 -7.03 4.87 2.75
C ASN A 109 -7.98 5.85 3.47
N ILE A 110 -7.81 6.03 4.77
CA ILE A 110 -8.56 7.07 5.53
C ILE A 110 -8.19 8.47 5.02
N ALA A 111 -6.90 8.72 4.79
CA ALA A 111 -6.41 10.01 4.31
C ALA A 111 -6.97 10.39 2.93
N VAL A 112 -7.33 9.42 2.08
CA VAL A 112 -7.98 9.66 0.78
C VAL A 112 -9.50 9.80 0.89
N LEU A 113 -10.13 9.17 1.88
CA LEU A 113 -11.56 9.36 2.13
C LEU A 113 -11.91 10.80 2.51
N ILE A 114 -11.06 11.46 3.32
CA ILE A 114 -11.24 12.85 3.74
C ILE A 114 -11.40 13.81 2.53
N PRO A 115 -10.47 13.88 1.57
CA PRO A 115 -10.61 14.71 0.39
C PRO A 115 -11.77 14.26 -0.51
N CYS A 116 -12.15 12.98 -0.54
CA CYS A 116 -13.38 12.55 -1.26
C CYS A 116 -14.62 13.24 -0.69
N PHE A 117 -14.77 13.26 0.64
CA PHE A 117 -15.91 13.92 1.29
C PHE A 117 -15.85 15.44 1.15
N ILE A 118 -14.67 16.06 1.25
CA ILE A 118 -14.50 17.51 1.03
C ILE A 118 -14.86 17.87 -0.42
N ALA A 119 -14.32 17.15 -1.39
CA ALA A 119 -14.58 17.41 -2.81
C ALA A 119 -16.05 17.15 -3.17
N TYR A 120 -16.70 16.16 -2.55
CA TYR A 120 -18.15 15.98 -2.66
C TYR A 120 -18.91 17.21 -2.14
N LYS A 121 -18.54 17.75 -0.97
CA LYS A 121 -19.20 18.93 -0.40
C LYS A 121 -19.03 20.20 -1.24
N ILE A 122 -17.93 20.32 -1.98
CA ILE A 122 -17.64 21.48 -2.84
C ILE A 122 -18.34 21.36 -4.19
N THR A 123 -18.25 20.19 -4.84
CA THR A 123 -18.73 19.99 -6.22
C THR A 123 -20.19 19.52 -6.27
N ASP A 124 -20.73 19.03 -5.15
CA ASP A 124 -22.04 18.36 -5.04
C ASP A 124 -22.21 17.16 -6.00
N SER A 125 -21.09 16.62 -6.47
CA SER A 125 -21.09 15.50 -7.41
C SER A 125 -21.09 14.17 -6.66
N HIS A 126 -22.24 13.50 -6.66
CA HIS A 126 -22.41 12.16 -6.08
C HIS A 126 -21.44 11.12 -6.66
N TYR A 127 -20.88 11.35 -7.86
CA TYR A 127 -19.87 10.47 -8.46
C TYR A 127 -18.69 10.22 -7.52
N LEU A 128 -18.24 11.23 -6.77
CA LEU A 128 -17.09 11.11 -5.86
C LEU A 128 -17.37 10.20 -4.66
N LEU A 129 -18.64 10.03 -4.28
CA LEU A 129 -19.02 9.14 -3.18
C LEU A 129 -19.26 7.70 -3.63
N VAL A 130 -19.54 7.47 -4.91
CA VAL A 130 -19.78 6.14 -5.49
C VAL A 130 -18.58 5.59 -6.26
N ALA A 131 -17.54 6.40 -6.48
CA ALA A 131 -16.30 5.98 -7.12
C ALA A 131 -15.60 4.89 -6.31
N ILE A 132 -15.13 3.86 -7.01
CA ILE A 132 -14.35 2.78 -6.41
C ILE A 132 -12.90 3.22 -6.26
N ILE A 133 -12.41 3.14 -5.04
CA ILE A 133 -11.01 3.33 -4.69
C ILE A 133 -10.41 1.95 -4.49
N GLN A 134 -9.45 1.56 -5.33
CA GLN A 134 -8.78 0.25 -5.27
C GLN A 134 -7.34 0.36 -5.74
N SER A 135 -6.38 0.13 -4.86
CA SER A 135 -4.97 0.05 -5.28
C SER A 135 -4.04 -0.38 -4.15
N THR A 136 -2.96 -1.06 -4.54
CA THR A 136 -1.81 -1.32 -3.66
C THR A 136 -0.79 -0.18 -3.66
N THR A 137 -1.04 0.93 -4.37
CA THR A 137 -0.08 2.03 -4.57
C THR A 137 0.45 2.68 -3.30
N ALA A 138 -0.38 2.78 -2.25
CA ALA A 138 0.07 3.29 -0.96
C ALA A 138 1.16 2.39 -0.34
N ILE A 139 0.99 1.07 -0.43
CA ILE A 139 1.97 0.09 0.02
C ILE A 139 3.24 0.18 -0.84
N GLN A 140 3.09 0.24 -2.17
CA GLN A 140 4.21 0.36 -3.10
C GLN A 140 5.06 1.60 -2.81
N ALA A 141 4.42 2.77 -2.72
CA ALA A 141 5.08 4.04 -2.45
C ALA A 141 5.77 4.03 -1.08
N GLY A 142 5.08 3.49 -0.06
CA GLY A 142 5.62 3.41 1.29
C GLY A 142 6.84 2.48 1.39
N ILE A 143 6.77 1.28 0.82
CA ILE A 143 7.91 0.35 0.76
C ILE A 143 9.10 0.98 0.03
N LEU A 144 8.87 1.64 -1.11
CA LEU A 144 9.94 2.28 -1.86
C LEU A 144 10.61 3.40 -1.05
N THR A 145 9.80 4.16 -0.31
CA THR A 145 10.25 5.26 0.57
C THR A 145 11.06 4.75 1.76
N ALA A 146 10.55 3.75 2.47
CA ALA A 146 11.25 3.14 3.59
C ALA A 146 12.58 2.49 3.13
N TRP A 147 12.59 1.80 1.99
CA TRP A 147 13.80 1.24 1.42
C TRP A 147 14.83 2.33 1.11
N TYR A 148 14.41 3.41 0.44
CA TYR A 148 15.26 4.56 0.17
C TYR A 148 15.88 5.11 1.46
N GLN A 149 15.09 5.33 2.51
CA GLN A 149 15.59 5.90 3.77
C GLN A 149 16.61 4.97 4.45
N LEU A 150 16.29 3.68 4.57
CA LEU A 150 17.16 2.71 5.23
C LEU A 150 18.52 2.56 4.53
N TYR A 151 18.52 2.51 3.20
CA TYR A 151 19.73 2.23 2.44
C TYR A 151 20.49 3.50 2.01
N SER A 152 19.84 4.66 1.97
CA SER A 152 20.52 5.94 1.75
C SER A 152 21.26 6.41 2.99
N CYS A 153 20.62 6.34 4.17
CA CYS A 153 21.24 6.79 5.42
C CYS A 153 22.42 5.90 5.84
N LYS A 154 22.34 4.57 5.66
CA LYS A 154 23.43 3.65 6.04
C LYS A 154 24.70 3.80 5.20
N LYS A 155 24.62 4.26 3.94
CA LYS A 155 25.74 4.26 2.99
C LYS A 155 26.54 5.56 2.97
N GLU A 156 26.06 6.61 3.62
CA GLU A 156 26.78 7.90 3.67
C GLU A 156 28.15 7.76 4.37
N GLU A 157 28.28 6.75 5.24
CA GLU A 157 29.55 6.42 5.92
C GLU A 157 30.49 5.56 5.07
N SER A 158 30.04 5.00 3.94
CA SER A 158 30.81 4.04 3.12
C SER A 158 30.82 4.42 1.63
N SER A 159 31.51 5.50 1.28
CA SER A 159 32.08 5.86 -0.04
C SER A 159 31.17 5.96 -1.30
N ASN A 160 29.94 5.45 -1.32
CA ASN A 160 29.12 5.40 -2.54
C ASN A 160 28.12 6.55 -2.63
N LYS A 161 28.62 7.78 -2.85
CA LYS A 161 27.80 8.99 -3.03
C LYS A 161 26.80 8.92 -4.20
N PHE A 162 27.03 8.09 -5.22
CA PHE A 162 26.18 8.04 -6.42
C PHE A 162 24.88 7.25 -6.24
N LEU A 163 24.81 6.32 -5.27
CA LEU A 163 23.61 5.48 -5.09
C LEU A 163 22.48 6.21 -4.35
N CYS A 164 22.80 7.09 -3.40
CA CYS A 164 21.82 7.88 -2.65
C CYS A 164 20.90 8.76 -3.53
N PRO A 165 21.39 9.51 -4.54
CA PRO A 165 20.51 10.26 -5.43
C PRO A 165 19.66 9.33 -6.31
N LEU A 166 20.21 8.21 -6.79
CA LEU A 166 19.47 7.25 -7.63
C LEU A 166 18.21 6.72 -6.94
N SER A 167 18.30 6.38 -5.66
CA SER A 167 17.15 5.92 -4.88
C SER A 167 16.09 7.00 -4.67
N LYS A 168 16.46 8.28 -4.52
CA LYS A 168 15.48 9.38 -4.47
C LYS A 168 14.71 9.51 -5.78
N TYR A 169 15.40 9.38 -6.91
CA TYR A 169 14.78 9.48 -8.23
C TYR A 169 13.73 8.38 -8.46
N LEU A 170 13.87 7.20 -7.85
CA LEU A 170 12.85 6.14 -7.96
C LEU A 170 11.51 6.57 -7.35
N ILE A 171 11.51 7.22 -6.18
CA ILE A 171 10.29 7.72 -5.54
C ILE A 171 9.66 8.82 -6.39
N TYR A 172 10.46 9.79 -6.83
CA TYR A 172 9.95 10.88 -7.68
C TYR A 172 9.43 10.37 -9.03
N LEU A 173 10.07 9.36 -9.61
CA LEU A 173 9.60 8.69 -10.83
C LEU A 173 8.29 7.95 -10.58
N PHE A 174 8.16 7.24 -9.46
CA PHE A 174 6.91 6.57 -9.09
C PHE A 174 5.76 7.57 -8.92
N LEU A 175 6.01 8.67 -8.21
CA LEU A 175 5.03 9.74 -8.01
C LEU A 175 4.69 10.46 -9.32
N SER A 176 5.65 10.69 -10.21
CA SER A 176 5.41 11.33 -11.50
C SER A 176 4.59 10.47 -12.45
N ILE A 177 4.78 9.14 -12.45
CA ILE A 177 3.94 8.19 -13.19
C ILE A 177 2.49 8.26 -12.71
N HIS A 178 2.27 8.29 -11.39
CA HIS A 178 0.92 8.38 -10.84
C HIS A 178 0.28 9.74 -11.13
N LEU A 179 1.06 10.82 -11.07
CA LEU A 179 0.58 12.14 -11.46
C LEU A 179 0.18 12.18 -12.95
N PHE A 180 0.97 11.58 -13.83
CA PHE A 180 0.63 11.42 -15.24
C PHE A 180 -0.66 10.62 -15.43
N TYR A 181 -0.86 9.55 -14.65
CA TYR A 181 -2.09 8.75 -14.69
C TYR A 181 -3.34 9.54 -14.28
N VAL A 182 -3.21 10.47 -13.32
CA VAL A 182 -4.29 11.40 -12.94
C VAL A 182 -4.71 12.25 -14.14
N PHE A 183 -3.77 12.77 -14.92
CA PHE A 183 -4.10 13.56 -16.11
C PHE A 183 -4.83 12.77 -17.19
N GLN A 184 -4.50 11.47 -17.35
CA GLN A 184 -5.09 10.65 -18.40
C GLN A 184 -6.49 10.12 -18.05
N SER A 185 -6.65 9.53 -16.87
CA SER A 185 -7.88 8.79 -16.52
C SER A 185 -8.75 9.52 -15.48
N PHE A 186 -8.28 10.64 -14.93
CA PHE A 186 -8.89 11.37 -13.80
C PHE A 186 -9.04 10.63 -12.45
N PRO A 187 -8.34 9.52 -12.10
CA PRO A 187 -8.45 9.00 -10.75
C PRO A 187 -7.39 9.63 -9.86
N TRP A 188 -7.65 10.86 -9.42
CA TRP A 188 -6.82 11.60 -8.46
C TRP A 188 -6.55 10.81 -7.17
N THR A 189 -7.39 9.83 -6.85
CA THR A 189 -7.26 8.94 -5.69
C THR A 189 -5.97 8.12 -5.70
N TYR A 190 -5.49 7.61 -6.84
CA TYR A 190 -4.23 6.86 -6.89
C TYR A 190 -3.03 7.73 -6.53
N PHE A 191 -3.02 8.98 -7.00
CA PHE A 191 -1.96 9.92 -6.66
C PHE A 191 -2.02 10.30 -5.18
N CYS A 192 -3.21 10.56 -4.63
CA CYS A 192 -3.34 10.81 -3.19
C CYS A 192 -2.92 9.60 -2.34
N LEU A 193 -3.20 8.37 -2.77
CA LEU A 193 -2.72 7.15 -2.12
C LEU A 193 -1.19 7.06 -2.16
N ALA A 194 -0.56 7.34 -3.31
CA ALA A 194 0.90 7.30 -3.44
C ALA A 194 1.59 8.39 -2.58
N VAL A 195 1.04 9.61 -2.56
CA VAL A 195 1.54 10.71 -1.73
C VAL A 195 1.37 10.39 -0.25
N SER A 196 0.17 9.98 0.18
CA SER A 196 -0.07 9.63 1.58
C SER A 196 0.76 8.43 2.03
N GLY A 197 0.93 7.39 1.21
CA GLY A 197 1.82 6.28 1.49
C GLY A 197 3.28 6.70 1.67
N THR A 198 3.75 7.63 0.84
CA THR A 198 5.09 8.23 0.98
C THR A 198 5.21 8.98 2.31
N CYS A 199 4.30 9.92 2.60
CA CYS A 199 4.32 10.70 3.84
C CYS A 199 4.23 9.83 5.10
N ILE A 200 3.33 8.83 5.11
CA ILE A 200 3.20 7.91 6.25
C ILE A 200 4.43 7.04 6.42
N SER A 201 5.08 6.61 5.33
CA SER A 201 6.35 5.90 5.42
C SER A 201 7.44 6.76 6.04
N GLU A 202 7.56 8.03 5.65
CA GLU A 202 8.55 8.93 6.23
C GLU A 202 8.30 9.13 7.73
N LEU A 203 7.05 9.39 8.12
CA LEU A 203 6.67 9.54 9.52
C LEU A 203 6.91 8.26 10.33
N TYR A 204 6.62 7.09 9.76
CA TYR A 204 6.85 5.81 10.43
C TYR A 204 8.33 5.59 10.70
N VAL A 205 9.19 5.77 9.69
CA VAL A 205 10.64 5.58 9.85
C VAL A 205 11.25 6.61 10.81
N LEU A 206 10.76 7.85 10.81
CA LEU A 206 11.28 8.91 11.69
C LEU A 206 10.84 8.74 13.15
N PHE A 207 9.59 8.36 13.41
CA PHE A 207 9.03 8.38 14.77
C PHE A 207 8.67 7.01 15.33
N VAL A 208 8.15 6.09 14.52
CA VAL A 208 7.63 4.81 15.00
C VAL A 208 8.73 3.75 15.04
N HIS A 209 9.55 3.67 14.00
CA HIS A 209 10.63 2.68 13.89
C HIS A 209 11.59 2.68 15.10
N PRO A 210 12.10 3.83 15.59
CA PRO A 210 12.99 3.83 16.76
C PRO A 210 12.32 3.30 18.03
N VAL A 211 11.05 3.67 18.26
CA VAL A 211 10.27 3.25 19.43
C VAL A 211 9.98 1.75 19.38
N VAL A 212 9.62 1.23 18.21
CA VAL A 212 9.34 -0.19 18.00
C VAL A 212 10.60 -1.04 18.20
N GLN A 213 11.75 -0.57 17.71
CA GLN A 213 13.03 -1.24 17.93
C GLN A 213 13.38 -1.31 19.42
N GLU A 214 13.25 -0.20 20.16
CA GLU A 214 13.49 -0.18 21.60
C GLU A 214 12.55 -1.15 22.34
N LEU A 215 11.26 -1.19 21.99
CA LEU A 215 10.29 -2.11 22.57
C LEU A 215 10.68 -3.58 22.35
N PHE A 216 11.13 -3.94 21.15
CA PHE A 216 11.57 -5.31 20.87
C PHE A 216 12.88 -5.68 21.57
N HIS A 217 13.79 -4.73 21.76
CA HIS A 217 14.98 -4.94 22.58
C HIS A 217 14.58 -5.23 24.04
N LEU A 218 13.64 -4.48 24.61
CA LEU A 218 13.14 -4.72 25.97
C LEU A 218 12.40 -6.06 26.12
N GLU A 219 11.58 -6.44 25.14
CA GLU A 219 10.89 -7.75 25.13
C GLU A 219 11.91 -8.91 25.14
N SER A 220 13.06 -8.75 24.46
CA SER A 220 14.11 -9.77 24.44
C SER A 220 14.84 -9.94 25.78
N HIS A 221 14.90 -8.88 26.61
CA HIS A 221 15.50 -8.94 27.94
C HIS A 221 14.54 -9.46 29.02
N THR A 222 13.23 -9.25 28.84
CA THR A 222 12.22 -9.66 29.83
C THR A 222 11.80 -11.12 29.72
N GLN A 223 12.17 -11.83 28.64
CA GLN A 223 12.12 -13.29 28.58
C GLN A 223 13.21 -13.91 29.49
N LEU A 224 13.08 -13.64 30.79
CA LEU A 224 13.74 -14.39 31.85
C LEU A 224 13.14 -15.81 31.87
N PRO A 225 13.95 -16.84 32.17
CA PRO A 225 13.48 -18.20 32.25
C PRO A 225 12.47 -18.30 33.39
N ILE A 226 11.20 -18.50 33.04
CA ILE A 226 10.22 -19.14 33.93
C ILE A 226 10.46 -20.65 33.83
#